data_AF-A0ABD0QWG4-F1
#
_entry.id   AF-A0ABD0QWG4-F1
#
_cell.length_a   1.000
_cell.length_b   1.000
_cell.length_c   1.000
_cell.angle_alpha   90.00
_cell.angle_beta   90.00
_cell.angle_gamma   90.00
#
_symmetry.space_group_name_H-M   'P 1'
#
loop_
_entity.id
_entity.type
_entity.pdbx_description
1 polymer ?
#
loop_
_entity_poly.entity_id
_entity_poly.type
_entity_poly.pdbx_seq_one_letter_code
_entity_poly.pdbx_strand_id
1 'polypeptide(L)'
;MAEAGVRVPLEQVKMSAISDERVDFLREQAFTILRLKTDKWNRFIGLEENQRALLDFFDQSWREYLILFVGPGGTLHAGDEQ
;
A
#
# COMPACT_ATOMS: atom_id res chain seq x y z
N MET A 1 -6.39 31.57 30.16
CA MET A 1 -5.74 30.27 30.42
C MET A 1 -5.90 29.45 29.16
N ALA A 2 -4.84 29.31 28.37
CA ALA A 2 -4.89 28.58 27.11
C ALA A 2 -4.51 27.12 27.40
N GLU A 3 -5.42 26.20 27.13
CA GLU A 3 -5.16 24.76 27.22
C GLU A 3 -4.16 24.38 26.13
N ALA A 4 -2.91 24.20 26.54
CA ALA A 4 -1.88 23.61 25.71
C ALA A 4 -2.25 22.14 25.49
N GLY A 5 -2.99 21.88 24.41
CA GLY A 5 -3.22 20.53 23.91
C GLY A 5 -1.87 19.88 23.63
N VAL A 6 -1.45 19.01 24.54
CA VAL A 6 -0.30 18.12 24.35
C VAL A 6 -0.59 17.29 23.11
N ARG A 7 -0.02 17.71 21.98
CA ARG A 7 0.10 16.85 20.80
C ARG A 7 1.11 15.79 21.18
N VAL A 8 0.59 14.66 21.64
CA VAL A 8 1.36 13.41 21.74
C VAL A 8 2.03 13.22 20.37
N PRO A 9 3.36 13.05 20.32
CA PRO A 9 4.01 12.55 19.12
C PRO A 9 3.27 11.27 18.76
N LEU A 10 2.69 11.21 17.57
CA LEU A 10 2.22 9.95 17.01
C LEU A 10 3.47 9.10 16.88
N GLU A 11 3.81 8.34 17.93
CA GLU A 11 4.66 7.17 17.80
C GLU A 11 4.12 6.47 16.58
N GLN A 12 4.89 6.50 15.48
CA GLN A 12 4.56 5.81 14.26
C GLN A 12 4.52 4.34 14.66
N VAL A 13 3.36 3.88 15.10
CA VAL A 13 2.99 2.49 15.05
C VAL A 13 3.27 2.15 13.61
N LYS A 14 4.37 1.41 13.36
CA LYS A 14 4.67 0.86 12.05
C LYS A 14 3.54 -0.12 11.75
N MET A 15 2.41 0.40 11.30
CA MET A 15 1.33 -0.40 10.75
C MET A 15 1.95 -1.10 9.56
N SER A 16 2.03 -2.42 9.63
CA SER A 16 2.38 -3.20 8.45
C SER A 16 1.23 -3.05 7.47
N ALA A 17 1.53 -2.80 6.19
CA ALA A 17 0.52 -2.74 5.15
C ALA A 17 -0.32 -4.03 5.09
N ILE A 18 0.23 -5.16 5.56
CA ILE A 18 -0.46 -6.45 5.63
C ILE A 18 -1.68 -6.41 6.58
N SER A 19 -1.66 -5.55 7.60
CA SER A 19 -2.75 -5.41 8.57
C SER A 19 -3.73 -4.28 8.22
N ASP A 20 -3.52 -3.57 7.11
CA ASP A 20 -4.36 -2.45 6.67
C ASP A 20 -5.50 -2.96 5.76
N GLU A 21 -6.75 -2.72 6.13
CA GLU A 21 -7.93 -3.19 5.38
C GLU A 21 -7.99 -2.63 3.94
N ARG A 22 -7.39 -1.47 3.69
CA ARG A 22 -7.32 -0.88 2.34
C ARG A 22 -6.46 -1.74 1.41
N VAL A 23 -5.49 -2.48 1.97
CA VAL A 23 -4.65 -3.44 1.25
C VAL A 23 -5.43 -4.70 0.89
N ASP A 24 -6.38 -5.12 1.72
CA ASP A 24 -7.29 -6.23 1.37
C ASP A 24 -8.14 -5.89 0.14
N PHE A 25 -8.67 -4.67 0.07
CA PHE A 25 -9.38 -4.20 -1.13
C PHE A 25 -8.50 -4.25 -2.38
N LEU A 26 -7.26 -3.72 -2.30
CA LEU A 26 -6.32 -3.78 -3.44
C LEU A 26 -6.00 -5.22 -3.85
N ARG A 27 -5.85 -6.14 -2.91
CA ARG A 27 -5.64 -7.57 -3.18
C ARG A 27 -6.79 -8.15 -4.00
N GLU A 28 -8.03 -7.88 -3.56
CA GLU A 28 -9.23 -8.37 -4.24
C GLU A 28 -9.33 -7.80 -5.66
N GLN A 29 -9.02 -6.52 -5.85
CA GLN A 29 -8.97 -5.92 -7.18
C GLN A 29 -7.87 -6.53 -8.04
N ALA A 30 -6.67 -6.77 -7.49
CA ALA A 30 -5.58 -7.42 -8.21
C ALA A 30 -5.92 -8.86 -8.63
N PHE A 31 -6.62 -9.62 -7.79
CA PHE A 31 -7.07 -10.97 -8.14
C PHE A 31 -8.20 -10.96 -9.17
N THR A 32 -9.14 -10.03 -9.05
CA THR A 32 -10.33 -9.96 -9.91
C THR A 32 -10.00 -9.41 -11.29
N ILE A 33 -9.30 -8.27 -11.34
CA ILE A 33 -9.06 -7.51 -12.57
C ILE A 33 -7.77 -7.96 -13.25
N LEU A 34 -6.67 -8.01 -12.49
CA LEU A 34 -5.34 -8.36 -13.04
C LEU A 34 -5.11 -9.87 -13.13
N ARG A 35 -6.05 -10.68 -12.60
CA ARG A 35 -5.96 -12.15 -12.53
C ARG A 35 -4.65 -12.62 -11.87
N LEU A 36 -4.17 -11.83 -10.91
CA LEU A 36 -2.92 -12.09 -10.22
C LEU A 36 -3.06 -13.33 -9.32
N LYS A 37 -2.03 -14.16 -9.26
CA LYS A 37 -2.00 -15.33 -8.37
C LYS A 37 -1.61 -14.93 -6.94
N THR A 38 -2.07 -15.70 -5.97
CA THR A 38 -1.78 -15.48 -4.54
C THR A 38 -0.29 -15.43 -4.23
N ASP A 39 0.53 -16.30 -4.84
CA ASP A 39 1.98 -16.31 -4.63
C ASP A 39 2.66 -15.02 -5.11
N LYS A 40 2.12 -14.41 -6.17
CA LYS A 40 2.64 -13.17 -6.74
C LYS A 40 2.29 -11.97 -5.86
N TRP A 41 1.06 -11.91 -5.35
CA TRP A 41 0.66 -10.93 -4.35
C TRP A 41 1.50 -11.03 -3.08
N ASN A 42 1.66 -12.24 -2.54
CA ASN A 42 2.43 -12.47 -1.32
C ASN A 42 3.90 -12.04 -1.47
N ARG A 43 4.51 -12.30 -2.63
CA ARG A 43 5.86 -11.79 -2.93
C ARG A 43 5.89 -10.27 -2.98
N PHE A 44 4.92 -9.64 -3.63
CA PHE A 44 4.85 -8.19 -3.74
C PHE A 44 4.68 -7.50 -2.38
N ILE A 45 3.67 -7.91 -1.59
CA ILE A 45 3.38 -7.30 -0.29
C ILE A 45 4.44 -7.65 0.77
N GLY A 46 5.22 -8.70 0.54
CA GLY A 46 6.36 -9.06 1.39
C GLY A 46 7.54 -8.09 1.30
N LEU A 47 7.61 -7.24 0.27
CA LEU A 47 8.69 -6.25 0.12
C LEU A 47 8.36 -4.97 0.91
N GLU A 48 9.29 -4.54 1.78
CA GLU A 48 9.12 -3.36 2.63
C GLU A 48 8.90 -2.08 1.79
N GLU A 49 9.58 -1.95 0.65
CA GLU A 49 9.41 -0.83 -0.28
C GLU A 49 7.97 -0.71 -0.79
N ASN A 50 7.33 -1.84 -1.09
CA ASN A 50 5.95 -1.87 -1.58
C ASN A 50 4.96 -1.59 -0.45
N GLN A 51 5.19 -2.15 0.75
CA GLN A 51 4.37 -1.82 1.91
C GLN A 51 4.41 -0.32 2.19
N ARG A 52 5.61 0.29 2.16
CA ARG A 52 5.77 1.72 2.36
C ARG A 52 5.07 2.52 1.27
N ALA A 53 5.24 2.16 0.00
CA ALA A 53 4.58 2.85 -1.11
C ALA A 53 3.05 2.83 -1.01
N LEU A 54 2.45 1.71 -0.59
CA LEU A 54 1.01 1.61 -0.38
C LEU A 54 0.53 2.51 0.76
N LEU A 55 1.20 2.45 1.92
CA LEU A 55 0.84 3.27 3.08
C LEU A 55 1.05 4.76 2.78
N ASP A 56 2.16 5.12 2.14
CA ASP A 56 2.44 6.47 1.68
C ASP A 56 1.34 6.95 0.72
N PHE A 57 0.89 6.11 -0.22
CA PHE A 57 -0.22 6.45 -1.11
C PHE A 57 -1.52 6.70 -0.34
N PHE A 58 -1.84 5.86 0.64
CA PHE A 58 -3.10 6.03 1.37
C PHE A 58 -3.13 7.23 2.32
N ASP A 59 -1.97 7.64 2.83
CA ASP A 59 -1.85 8.76 3.77
C ASP A 59 -1.64 10.11 3.07
N GLN A 60 -1.22 10.10 1.80
CA GLN A 60 -0.93 11.31 1.02
C GLN A 60 -2.12 11.75 0.17
N SER A 61 -2.66 12.94 0.45
CA SER A 61 -3.79 13.51 -0.30
C SER A 61 -3.45 14.03 -1.71
N TRP A 62 -2.17 14.07 -2.09
CA TRP A 62 -1.69 14.63 -3.36
C TRP A 62 -1.43 13.58 -4.44
N ARG A 63 -1.41 12.29 -4.09
CA ARG A 63 -1.34 11.19 -5.07
C ARG A 63 -2.76 10.77 -5.44
N GLU A 64 -3.20 11.10 -6.65
CA GLU A 64 -4.55 10.76 -7.11
C GLU A 64 -4.67 9.32 -7.62
N TYR A 65 -3.55 8.71 -8.04
CA TYR A 65 -3.53 7.40 -8.68
C TYR A 65 -2.47 6.49 -8.05
N LEU A 66 -2.83 5.22 -7.88
CA LEU A 66 -1.91 4.12 -7.63
C LEU A 66 -1.91 3.23 -8.87
N ILE A 67 -0.75 3.08 -9.51
CA ILE A 67 -0.62 2.24 -10.70
C ILE A 67 -0.01 0.91 -10.29
N LEU A 68 -0.76 -0.16 -10.55
CA LEU A 68 -0.31 -1.54 -10.41
C LEU A 68 -0.25 -2.17 -11.79
N PHE A 69 0.91 -2.69 -12.18
CA PHE A 69 1.08 -3.40 -13.45
C PHE A 69 1.67 -4.79 -13.25
N VAL A 70 1.25 -5.71 -14.13
CA VAL A 70 1.72 -7.10 -14.11
C VAL A 70 2.72 -7.30 -15.25
N GLY A 71 3.99 -7.48 -14.89
CA GLY A 71 5.06 -7.75 -15.82
C GLY A 71 5.07 -9.18 -16.38
N PRO A 72 5.99 -9.48 -17.31
CA PRO A 72 6.15 -10.81 -17.88
C PRO A 72 6.29 -11.88 -16.81
N GLY A 73 5.55 -12.98 -16.94
CA GLY A 73 5.56 -14.06 -15.94
C GLY A 73 4.72 -13.78 -14.68
N GLY A 74 3.88 -12.75 -14.68
CA GLY A 74 2.90 -12.48 -13.62
C GLY A 74 3.46 -11.74 -12.40
N THR A 75 4.60 -11.07 -12.53
CA THR A 75 5.19 -10.29 -11.43
C THR A 75 4.43 -8.97 -11.26
N LEU A 76 4.01 -8.65 -10.04
CA LEU A 76 3.32 -7.40 -9.73
C LEU A 76 4.33 -6.31 -9.37
N HIS A 77 4.09 -5.10 -9.86
CA HIS A 77 4.88 -3.91 -9.61
C HIS A 77 3.97 -2.72 -9.27
N ALA A 78 4.42 -1.84 -8.38
CA ALA A 78 3.84 -0.52 -8.15
C ALA A 78 4.73 0.52 -8.83
N GLY A 79 4.12 1.49 -9.53
CA GLY A 79 4.85 2.49 -10.28
C GLY A 79 4.12 3.83 -10.37
N ASP A 80 4.87 4.85 -10.77
CA ASP A 80 4.41 6.21 -11.03
C ASP A 80 4.73 6.48 -12.51
N GLU A 81 4.04 5.76 -13.39
CA GLU A 81 4.26 5.75 -14.85
C GLU A 81 5.66 5.25 -15.28
N GLN A 82 5.76 4.73 -16.51
CA GLN A 82 7.05 4.35 -17.12
C GLN A 82 7.79 5.57 -17.65
#